data_AF-A0A958V1H3-F1
#
_entry.id   AF-A0A958V1H3-F1
#
_cell.length_a   1.000
_cell.length_b   1.000
_cell.length_c   1.000
_cell.angle_alpha   90.00
_cell.angle_beta   90.00
_cell.angle_gamma   90.00
#
_symmetry.space_group_name_H-M   'P 1'
#
loop_
_entity.id
_entity.type
_entity.pdbx_description
1 polymer ?
#
loop_
_entity_poly.entity_id
_entity_poly.type
_entity_poly.pdbx_seq_one_letter_code
_entity_poly.pdbx_strand_id
1 'polypeptide(L)'
;MKIRFFIWSLCFLAFQWCISQNDQITINAAIDFPSKEIRIQQEIRYFNRTDKVLDTLFFHNWANAYDSPNAPLAKRLIEDYDKSLYLAKAEDRGHVQIKSIADDYVPIKWDIPKRNRDLLRVILNKPLNPGDSSILSFTYIVKIPEDFFTRYGRRDITYNLRYWYITPAVYDYGWQLMNNLNMDDLYMLPADYTIDFKVPEGITLNTEMDKELSLEPPFTIYHLSGKNRVDIEININAINDFETFKTEPVEIITNLNGTDLSKDLKKDILNRELSFIEAHLGPYPFDKLMVNKITYDKNPIYGLNQLPAFLNPFTGTFEWDIKMFKALTRKYLENTLLVNRRNDYWLLDGIQTYLIMQYVDTYYPEIKAMGNISKIWGIRGFTMAKLDFNDKYPFVYQFAARRN
;
A
#
# COMPACT_ATOMS: atom_id res chain seq x y z
N MET A 1 -0.04 7.96 59.46
CA MET A 1 -0.41 6.85 58.55
C MET A 1 -1.66 7.11 57.69
N LYS A 2 -2.04 8.38 57.42
CA LYS A 2 -3.24 8.73 56.62
C LYS A 2 -2.97 9.61 55.38
N ILE A 3 -1.72 9.99 55.13
CA ILE A 3 -1.35 10.86 53.98
C ILE A 3 -0.74 10.05 52.81
N ARG A 4 -0.24 8.83 53.06
CA ARG A 4 0.28 7.95 52.00
C ARG A 4 -0.79 7.23 51.19
N PHE A 5 -2.04 7.17 51.67
CA PHE A 5 -3.14 6.53 50.95
C PHE A 5 -3.81 7.43 49.89
N PHE A 6 -3.57 8.75 49.93
CA PHE A 6 -4.18 9.70 49.00
C PHE A 6 -3.35 9.92 47.72
N ILE A 7 -2.06 9.57 47.75
CA ILE A 7 -1.16 9.72 46.60
C ILE A 7 -1.29 8.51 45.65
N TRP A 8 -1.65 7.33 46.16
CA TRP A 8 -1.90 6.16 45.32
C TRP A 8 -3.24 6.20 44.58
N SER A 9 -4.26 6.88 45.12
CA SER A 9 -5.53 7.10 44.43
C SER A 9 -5.47 8.20 43.37
N LEU A 10 -4.52 9.14 43.45
CA LEU A 10 -4.32 10.15 42.40
C LEU A 10 -3.52 9.61 41.18
N CYS A 11 -2.63 8.63 41.39
CA CYS A 11 -1.90 7.98 40.29
C CYS A 11 -2.74 6.95 39.52
N PHE A 12 -3.81 6.41 40.10
CA PHE A 12 -4.74 5.51 39.40
C PHE A 12 -5.82 6.22 38.57
N LEU A 13 -6.00 7.53 38.76
CA LEU A 13 -6.95 8.36 37.98
C LEU A 13 -6.30 9.10 36.80
N ALA A 14 -4.97 9.01 36.64
CA ALA A 14 -4.24 9.61 35.52
C ALA A 14 -3.90 8.63 34.38
N PHE A 15 -4.29 7.36 34.50
CA PHE A 15 -4.46 6.46 33.35
C PHE A 15 -5.89 6.62 32.81
N GLN A 16 -6.28 7.85 32.50
CA GLN A 16 -7.22 8.04 31.40
C GLN A 16 -6.48 7.48 30.20
N TRP A 17 -6.85 6.28 29.77
CA TRP A 17 -6.57 5.85 28.43
C TRP A 17 -7.09 6.98 27.54
N CYS A 18 -6.19 7.83 27.04
CA CYS A 18 -6.44 8.53 25.80
C CYS A 18 -6.59 7.41 24.78
N ILE A 19 -7.81 6.88 24.67
CA ILE A 19 -8.23 6.18 23.48
C ILE A 19 -8.19 7.29 22.44
N SER A 20 -7.04 7.40 21.77
CA SER A 20 -6.90 8.21 20.56
C SER A 20 -7.99 7.70 19.63
N GLN A 21 -9.03 8.49 19.44
CA GLN A 21 -10.11 8.13 18.54
C GLN A 21 -9.54 8.18 17.13
N ASN A 22 -9.62 7.04 16.43
CA ASN A 22 -9.18 6.96 15.05
C ASN A 22 -10.24 7.57 14.14
N ASP A 23 -9.79 8.13 13.03
CA ASP A 23 -10.66 8.69 12.01
C ASP A 23 -11.57 7.56 11.52
N GLN A 24 -12.83 7.90 11.25
CA GLN A 24 -13.80 6.94 10.71
C GLN A 24 -14.09 7.33 9.27
N ILE A 25 -13.89 6.39 8.36
CA ILE A 25 -14.02 6.61 6.92
C ILE A 25 -15.09 5.65 6.38
N THR A 26 -16.21 6.23 5.97
CA THR A 26 -17.29 5.49 5.31
C THR A 26 -17.29 5.81 3.83
N ILE A 27 -17.28 4.80 2.96
CA ILE A 27 -17.24 4.98 1.51
C ILE A 27 -18.35 4.17 0.86
N ASN A 28 -19.21 4.83 0.10
CA ASN A 28 -20.12 4.20 -0.85
C ASN A 28 -19.56 4.42 -2.26
N ALA A 29 -19.11 3.35 -2.89
CA ALA A 29 -18.48 3.39 -4.21
C ALA A 29 -19.24 2.51 -5.21
N ALA A 30 -19.38 2.99 -6.44
CA ALA A 30 -19.93 2.19 -7.54
C ALA A 30 -19.05 2.35 -8.79
N ILE A 31 -18.52 1.24 -9.29
CA ILE A 31 -17.71 1.23 -10.52
C ILE A 31 -18.60 1.06 -11.76
N ASP A 32 -18.30 1.84 -12.79
CA ASP A 32 -18.92 1.80 -14.11
C ASP A 32 -17.83 1.45 -15.15
N PHE A 33 -17.81 0.19 -15.59
CA PHE A 33 -16.79 -0.35 -16.50
C PHE A 33 -16.78 0.36 -17.88
N PRO A 34 -17.94 0.59 -18.54
CA PRO A 34 -18.00 1.37 -19.79
C PRO A 34 -17.36 2.76 -19.71
N SER A 35 -17.66 3.54 -18.66
CA SER A 35 -17.10 4.88 -18.49
C SER A 35 -15.70 4.87 -17.86
N LYS A 36 -15.30 3.75 -17.25
CA LYS A 36 -14.03 3.58 -16.51
C LYS A 36 -13.97 4.51 -15.29
N GLU A 37 -15.11 4.69 -14.64
CA GLU A 37 -15.29 5.64 -13.53
C GLU A 37 -15.77 4.94 -12.26
N ILE A 38 -15.40 5.50 -11.11
CA ILE A 38 -15.96 5.16 -9.80
C ILE A 38 -16.71 6.38 -9.30
N ARG A 39 -18.00 6.21 -9.02
CA ARG A 39 -18.81 7.24 -8.33
C ARG A 39 -18.68 7.00 -6.84
N ILE A 40 -18.27 8.02 -6.09
CA ILE A 40 -17.95 7.89 -4.67
C ILE A 40 -18.71 8.93 -3.86
N GLN A 41 -19.36 8.45 -2.81
CA GLN A 41 -19.78 9.25 -1.66
C GLN A 41 -18.95 8.79 -0.47
N GLN A 42 -18.15 9.69 0.08
CA GLN A 42 -17.26 9.40 1.21
C GLN A 42 -17.61 10.32 2.38
N GLU A 43 -17.70 9.76 3.57
CA GLU A 43 -17.80 10.49 4.82
C GLU A 43 -16.53 10.23 5.65
N ILE A 44 -15.91 11.29 6.16
CA ILE A 44 -14.76 11.23 7.05
C ILE A 44 -15.15 11.92 8.35
N ARG A 45 -15.23 11.17 9.45
CA ARG A 45 -15.17 11.75 10.79
C ARG A 45 -13.72 12.01 11.14
N TYR A 46 -13.30 13.26 10.97
CA TYR A 46 -11.93 13.68 11.26
C TYR A 46 -11.82 14.08 12.73
N PHE A 47 -10.85 13.50 13.46
CA PHE A 47 -10.56 13.87 14.84
C PHE A 47 -9.34 14.80 14.88
N ASN A 48 -9.46 15.96 15.53
CA ASN A 48 -8.30 16.81 15.76
C ASN A 48 -7.44 16.25 16.89
N ARG A 49 -6.40 15.51 16.52
CA ARG A 49 -5.41 14.94 17.46
C ARG A 49 -4.27 15.90 17.79
N THR A 50 -4.30 17.11 17.25
CA THR A 50 -3.28 18.11 17.48
C THR A 50 -3.55 18.89 18.76
N ASP A 51 -2.55 19.60 19.27
CA ASP A 51 -2.68 20.54 20.38
C ASP A 51 -3.15 21.94 19.94
N LYS A 52 -3.49 22.10 18.66
CA LYS A 52 -3.90 23.38 18.05
C LYS A 52 -5.35 23.35 17.59
N VAL A 53 -5.95 24.53 17.57
CA VAL A 53 -7.22 24.75 16.86
C VAL A 53 -6.94 24.75 15.36
N LEU A 54 -7.69 23.97 14.60
CA LEU A 54 -7.58 23.86 13.14
C LEU A 54 -8.74 24.57 12.47
N ASP A 55 -8.47 25.53 11.59
CA ASP A 55 -9.46 26.21 10.76
C ASP A 55 -9.53 25.62 9.34
N THR A 56 -8.44 24.98 8.91
CA THR A 56 -8.27 24.43 7.57
C THR A 56 -7.72 23.01 7.69
N LEU A 57 -8.31 22.09 6.94
CA LEU A 57 -7.83 20.72 6.79
C LEU A 57 -7.32 20.49 5.37
N PHE A 58 -6.37 19.57 5.25
CA PHE A 58 -5.80 19.17 3.96
C PHE A 58 -6.01 17.69 3.73
N PHE A 59 -6.21 17.34 2.47
CA PHE A 59 -6.43 15.97 2.02
C PHE A 59 -5.55 15.67 0.81
N HIS A 60 -5.15 14.42 0.69
CA HIS A 60 -4.54 13.88 -0.51
C HIS A 60 -5.63 13.36 -1.44
N ASN A 61 -5.55 13.76 -2.71
CA ASN A 61 -6.40 13.33 -3.79
C ASN A 61 -5.53 12.67 -4.88
N TRP A 62 -4.82 11.61 -4.50
CA TRP A 62 -3.80 10.97 -5.35
C TRP A 62 -4.37 10.33 -6.62
N ALA A 63 -5.66 9.97 -6.61
CA ALA A 63 -6.37 9.58 -7.82
C ALA A 63 -6.38 10.68 -8.90
N ASN A 64 -6.20 11.96 -8.54
CA ASN A 64 -6.13 13.07 -9.48
C ASN A 64 -4.71 13.35 -10.02
N ALA A 65 -3.68 12.61 -9.58
CA ALA A 65 -2.29 12.84 -10.00
C ALA A 65 -2.05 12.60 -11.50
N TYR A 66 -2.96 11.88 -12.16
CA TYR A 66 -2.89 11.50 -13.57
C TYR A 66 -3.53 12.52 -14.53
N ASP A 67 -4.13 13.61 -14.02
CA ASP A 67 -5.01 14.52 -14.78
C ASP A 67 -4.28 15.26 -15.92
N SER A 68 -3.00 15.56 -15.74
CA SER A 68 -2.27 16.47 -16.62
C SER A 68 -0.88 15.97 -17.02
N PRO A 69 -0.43 16.21 -18.27
CA PRO A 69 0.96 15.96 -18.67
C PRO A 69 1.96 16.83 -17.90
N ASN A 70 1.49 17.88 -17.22
CA ASN A 70 2.32 18.77 -16.40
C ASN A 70 2.21 18.47 -14.89
N ALA A 71 1.48 17.42 -14.50
CA ALA A 71 1.34 17.02 -13.11
C ALA A 71 2.68 16.60 -12.50
N PRO A 72 2.86 16.70 -11.16
CA PRO A 72 4.06 16.22 -10.48
C PRO A 72 4.43 14.78 -10.84
N LEU A 73 3.44 13.88 -10.92
CA LEU A 73 3.63 12.49 -11.34
C LEU A 73 4.26 12.38 -12.74
N ALA A 74 3.75 13.13 -13.72
CA ALA A 74 4.26 13.10 -15.09
C ALA A 74 5.72 13.57 -15.16
N LYS A 75 6.08 14.61 -14.39
CA LYS A 75 7.46 15.09 -14.31
C LYS A 75 8.38 14.04 -13.70
N ARG A 76 7.94 13.40 -12.62
CA ARG A 76 8.71 12.32 -11.97
C ARG A 76 8.94 11.14 -12.90
N LEU A 77 7.93 10.71 -13.66
CA LEU A 77 8.09 9.64 -14.65
C LEU A 77 9.10 10.01 -15.74
N ILE A 78 9.11 11.27 -16.20
CA ILE A 78 10.10 11.75 -17.19
C ILE A 78 11.54 11.68 -16.65
N GLU A 79 11.76 11.93 -15.35
CA GLU A 79 13.07 11.77 -14.70
C GLU A 79 13.57 10.32 -14.77
N ASP A 80 12.66 9.35 -14.79
CA ASP A 80 12.95 7.91 -14.99
C ASP A 80 12.90 7.49 -16.48
N TYR A 81 13.01 8.46 -17.40
CA TYR A 81 12.93 8.27 -18.86
C TYR A 81 11.59 7.72 -19.37
N ASP A 82 10.53 7.75 -18.55
CA ASP A 82 9.19 7.36 -18.95
C ASP A 82 8.34 8.57 -19.35
N LYS A 83 7.95 8.64 -20.62
CA LYS A 83 7.08 9.68 -21.18
C LYS A 83 5.62 9.25 -21.32
N SER A 84 5.25 8.08 -20.81
CA SER A 84 3.93 7.45 -20.95
C SER A 84 2.80 8.42 -20.59
N LEU A 85 2.83 9.00 -19.39
CA LEU A 85 1.79 9.93 -18.91
C LEU A 85 1.83 11.30 -19.62
N TYR A 86 3.02 11.78 -19.97
CA TYR A 86 3.18 13.04 -20.69
C TYR A 86 2.56 13.00 -22.09
N LEU A 87 2.68 11.85 -22.77
CA LEU A 87 2.15 11.63 -24.12
C LEU A 87 0.73 11.04 -24.12
N ALA A 88 0.17 10.75 -22.95
CA ALA A 88 -1.12 10.08 -22.82
C ALA A 88 -2.29 10.95 -23.33
N LYS A 89 -3.21 10.32 -24.06
CA LYS A 89 -4.48 10.92 -24.41
C LYS A 89 -5.33 11.13 -23.16
N ALA A 90 -6.29 12.06 -23.23
CA ALA A 90 -7.20 12.33 -22.11
C ALA A 90 -8.07 11.10 -21.75
N GLU A 91 -8.31 10.19 -22.69
CA GLU A 91 -9.07 8.95 -22.48
C GLU A 91 -8.36 7.95 -21.57
N ASP A 92 -7.03 7.91 -21.62
CA ASP A 92 -6.18 6.97 -20.86
C ASP A 92 -5.78 7.52 -19.48
N ARG A 93 -5.83 8.84 -19.32
CA ARG A 93 -5.54 9.52 -18.06
C ARG A 93 -6.67 9.35 -17.04
N GLY A 94 -6.27 9.31 -15.77
CA GLY A 94 -7.17 9.42 -14.63
C GLY A 94 -7.38 10.88 -14.22
N HIS A 95 -8.49 11.17 -13.58
CA HIS A 95 -8.75 12.47 -12.94
C HIS A 95 -9.87 12.31 -11.91
N VAL A 96 -10.01 13.31 -11.04
CA VAL A 96 -11.08 13.36 -10.05
C VAL A 96 -11.93 14.61 -10.26
N GLN A 97 -13.23 14.39 -10.41
CA GLN A 97 -14.22 15.45 -10.47
C GLN A 97 -14.99 15.54 -9.16
N ILE A 98 -14.60 16.49 -8.30
CA ILE A 98 -15.32 16.80 -7.06
C ILE A 98 -16.63 17.52 -7.41
N LYS A 99 -17.76 16.98 -6.93
CA LYS A 99 -19.10 17.54 -7.13
C LYS A 99 -19.51 18.43 -5.96
N SER A 100 -19.25 17.97 -4.74
CA SER A 100 -19.56 18.73 -3.53
C SER A 100 -18.70 18.28 -2.36
N ILE A 101 -18.46 19.20 -1.44
CA ILE A 101 -17.91 18.93 -0.11
C ILE A 101 -18.81 19.63 0.91
N ALA A 102 -19.10 18.98 2.02
CA ALA A 102 -19.84 19.54 3.14
C ALA A 102 -19.13 19.24 4.46
N ASP A 103 -19.32 20.12 5.44
CA ASP A 103 -18.88 19.99 6.83
C ASP A 103 -20.13 20.04 7.70
N ASP A 104 -20.37 18.96 8.43
CA ASP A 104 -21.62 18.67 9.14
C ASP A 104 -22.86 18.89 8.25
N TYR A 105 -22.80 18.36 7.02
CA TYR A 105 -23.84 18.45 5.99
C TYR A 105 -24.14 19.87 5.46
N VAL A 106 -23.32 20.86 5.83
CA VAL A 106 -23.38 22.24 5.30
C VAL A 106 -22.30 22.45 4.25
N PRO A 107 -22.61 22.99 3.05
CA PRO A 107 -21.61 23.27 2.03
C PRO A 107 -20.45 24.11 2.56
N ILE A 108 -19.23 23.73 2.19
CA ILE A 108 -18.00 24.32 2.70
C ILE A 108 -17.13 24.90 1.59
N LYS A 109 -16.25 25.85 1.92
CA LYS A 109 -15.26 26.38 0.98
C LYS A 109 -14.06 25.44 0.86
N TRP A 110 -13.62 25.21 -0.36
CA TRP A 110 -12.45 24.37 -0.65
C TRP A 110 -11.78 24.80 -1.96
N ASP A 111 -10.53 24.42 -2.13
CA ASP A 111 -9.78 24.62 -3.37
C ASP A 111 -8.70 23.56 -3.59
N ILE A 112 -8.28 23.44 -4.84
CA ILE A 112 -7.18 22.59 -5.27
C ILE A 112 -6.00 23.49 -5.64
N PRO A 113 -4.84 23.37 -4.97
CA PRO A 113 -3.67 24.19 -5.27
C PRO A 113 -3.20 24.01 -6.72
N LYS A 114 -2.97 25.13 -7.43
CA LYS A 114 -2.63 25.11 -8.87
C LYS A 114 -1.44 24.22 -9.24
N ARG A 115 -0.41 24.17 -8.39
CA ARG A 115 0.82 23.39 -8.63
C ARG A 115 0.70 21.93 -8.18
N ASN A 116 -0.17 21.64 -7.22
CA ASN A 116 -0.33 20.33 -6.57
C ASN A 116 -1.80 19.92 -6.67
N ARG A 117 -2.17 19.41 -7.86
CA ARG A 117 -3.59 19.18 -8.22
C ARG A 117 -4.18 17.93 -7.56
N ASP A 118 -3.31 17.12 -6.97
CA ASP A 118 -3.57 15.94 -6.14
C ASP A 118 -3.58 16.26 -4.64
N LEU A 119 -3.70 17.54 -4.28
CA LEU A 119 -4.02 18.01 -2.94
C LEU A 119 -5.36 18.75 -2.93
N LEU A 120 -6.03 18.69 -1.79
CA LEU A 120 -7.30 19.36 -1.54
C LEU A 120 -7.23 20.12 -0.22
N ARG A 121 -7.59 21.40 -0.25
CA ARG A 121 -7.68 22.26 0.93
C ARG A 121 -9.15 22.54 1.24
N VAL A 122 -9.56 22.29 2.48
CA VAL A 122 -10.94 22.47 2.97
C VAL A 122 -10.92 23.45 4.14
N ILE A 123 -11.66 24.55 4.03
CA ILE A 123 -11.71 25.62 5.05
C ILE A 123 -12.97 25.39 5.89
N LEU A 124 -12.81 24.94 7.14
CA LEU A 124 -13.90 24.53 8.03
C LEU A 124 -14.92 25.64 8.25
N ASN A 125 -16.20 25.26 8.37
CA ASN A 125 -17.27 26.20 8.69
C ASN A 125 -17.12 26.71 10.13
N LYS A 126 -16.55 25.87 11.01
CA LYS A 126 -16.19 26.20 12.38
C LYS A 126 -14.79 25.67 12.68
N PRO A 127 -13.91 26.45 13.34
CA PRO A 127 -12.63 25.95 13.80
C PRO A 127 -12.81 24.73 14.71
N LEU A 128 -11.94 23.74 14.53
CA LEU A 128 -11.97 22.47 15.23
C LEU A 128 -10.96 22.49 16.38
N ASN A 129 -11.41 22.41 17.63
CA ASN A 129 -10.50 22.44 18.79
C ASN A 129 -9.78 21.09 18.98
N PRO A 130 -8.66 21.06 19.73
CA PRO A 130 -8.02 19.81 20.14
C PRO A 130 -9.02 18.83 20.78
N GLY A 131 -9.06 17.60 20.28
CA GLY A 131 -9.95 16.54 20.74
C GLY A 131 -11.36 16.56 20.13
N ASP A 132 -11.76 17.63 19.45
CA ASP A 132 -13.05 17.69 18.75
C ASP A 132 -13.01 16.91 17.42
N SER A 133 -14.19 16.63 16.87
CA SER A 133 -14.35 16.02 15.54
C SER A 133 -15.31 16.79 14.64
N SER A 134 -15.12 16.70 13.33
CA SER A 134 -16.07 17.18 12.32
C SER A 134 -16.36 16.06 11.30
N ILE A 135 -17.58 16.05 10.76
CA ILE A 135 -17.99 15.12 9.71
C ILE A 135 -17.87 15.81 8.36
N LEU A 136 -16.96 15.31 7.52
CA LEU A 136 -16.77 15.83 6.18
C LEU A 136 -17.35 14.86 5.15
N SER A 137 -18.28 15.34 4.34
CA SER A 137 -18.90 14.55 3.27
C SER A 137 -18.39 15.00 1.92
N PHE A 138 -17.88 14.07 1.12
CA PHE A 138 -17.35 14.28 -0.23
C PHE A 138 -18.19 13.49 -1.24
N THR A 139 -18.63 14.16 -2.30
CA THR A 139 -19.23 13.50 -3.47
C THR A 139 -18.37 13.78 -4.69
N TYR A 140 -17.84 12.75 -5.33
CA TYR A 140 -16.92 12.90 -6.45
C TYR A 140 -16.91 11.69 -7.38
N ILE A 141 -16.33 11.88 -8.57
CA ILE A 141 -16.14 10.83 -9.57
C ILE A 141 -14.64 10.67 -9.80
N VAL A 142 -14.16 9.43 -9.77
CA VAL A 142 -12.78 9.07 -10.10
C VAL A 142 -12.77 8.38 -11.44
N LYS A 143 -12.14 9.00 -12.44
CA LYS A 143 -11.79 8.30 -13.68
C LYS A 143 -10.51 7.51 -13.47
N ILE A 144 -10.56 6.22 -13.77
CA ILE A 144 -9.45 5.29 -13.50
C ILE A 144 -8.42 5.38 -14.65
N PRO A 145 -7.14 5.68 -14.34
CA PRO A 145 -6.07 5.71 -15.35
C PRO A 145 -5.75 4.31 -15.87
N GLU A 146 -5.11 4.23 -17.05
CA GLU A 146 -4.42 3.01 -17.45
C GLU A 146 -3.31 2.63 -16.46
N ASP A 147 -3.14 1.34 -16.20
CA ASP A 147 -2.21 0.85 -15.20
C ASP A 147 -0.73 1.05 -15.60
N PHE A 148 -0.39 1.22 -16.89
CA PHE A 148 1.00 1.24 -17.33
C PHE A 148 1.79 2.46 -16.84
N PHE A 149 1.13 3.48 -16.28
CA PHE A 149 1.81 4.62 -15.68
C PHE A 149 2.48 4.28 -14.34
N THR A 150 1.80 3.49 -13.48
CA THR A 150 2.23 3.27 -12.08
C THR A 150 2.05 1.82 -11.60
N ARG A 151 1.58 0.94 -12.49
CA ARG A 151 1.03 -0.40 -12.28
C ARG A 151 -0.35 -0.44 -11.60
N TYR A 152 -0.84 0.69 -11.09
CA TYR A 152 -2.17 0.83 -10.53
C TYR A 152 -3.08 1.56 -11.51
N GLY A 153 -4.32 1.13 -11.62
CA GLY A 153 -5.26 1.59 -12.63
C GLY A 153 -6.01 0.42 -13.25
N ARG A 154 -6.41 0.58 -14.51
CA ARG A 154 -7.12 -0.44 -15.28
C ARG A 154 -6.23 -1.04 -16.36
N ARG A 155 -6.52 -2.28 -16.71
CA ARG A 155 -6.04 -2.96 -17.91
C ARG A 155 -7.09 -3.99 -18.32
N ASP A 156 -7.62 -3.84 -19.52
CA ASP A 156 -8.74 -4.65 -20.02
C ASP A 156 -9.93 -4.62 -19.05
N ILE A 157 -10.23 -5.77 -18.41
CA ILE A 157 -11.30 -5.95 -17.42
C ILE A 157 -10.79 -6.08 -15.98
N THR A 158 -9.50 -5.81 -15.75
CA THR A 158 -8.85 -5.86 -14.43
C THR A 158 -8.56 -4.45 -13.94
N TYR A 159 -8.82 -4.21 -12.66
CA TYR A 159 -8.59 -2.95 -11.99
C TYR A 159 -7.80 -3.19 -10.70
N ASN A 160 -6.66 -2.52 -10.57
CA ASN A 160 -5.87 -2.49 -9.34
C ASN A 160 -5.94 -1.08 -8.76
N LEU A 161 -6.68 -0.93 -7.67
CA LEU A 161 -6.99 0.34 -7.04
C LEU A 161 -6.20 0.49 -5.74
N ARG A 162 -5.34 1.51 -5.69
CA ARG A 162 -4.62 1.95 -4.49
C ARG A 162 -4.63 3.47 -4.46
N TYR A 163 -4.85 4.06 -3.29
CA TYR A 163 -5.05 5.53 -3.14
C TYR A 163 -6.18 6.09 -4.04
N TRP A 164 -7.24 5.32 -4.19
CA TRP A 164 -8.38 5.59 -5.09
C TRP A 164 -9.46 6.48 -4.47
N TYR A 165 -9.32 6.84 -3.19
CA TYR A 165 -10.23 7.67 -2.41
C TYR A 165 -9.50 8.89 -1.82
N ILE A 166 -10.25 9.86 -1.28
CA ILE A 166 -9.67 11.06 -0.67
C ILE A 166 -9.19 10.70 0.74
N THR A 167 -7.93 11.01 1.07
CA THR A 167 -7.32 10.63 2.35
C THR A 167 -6.98 11.88 3.16
N PRO A 168 -7.26 11.93 4.48
CA PRO A 168 -6.80 13.02 5.35
C PRO A 168 -5.27 13.12 5.35
N ALA A 169 -4.74 14.34 5.19
CA ALA A 169 -3.31 14.57 5.37
C ALA A 169 -2.93 14.51 6.85
N VAL A 170 -1.76 13.96 7.16
CA VAL A 170 -1.27 13.91 8.53
C VAL A 170 -0.76 15.28 8.96
N TYR A 171 -1.16 15.72 10.16
CA TYR A 171 -0.54 16.85 10.83
C TYR A 171 0.48 16.32 11.84
N ASP A 172 1.78 16.52 11.54
CA ASP A 172 2.90 16.14 12.40
C ASP A 172 3.94 17.26 12.35
N TYR A 173 3.97 18.08 13.42
CA TYR A 173 4.65 19.38 13.48
C TYR A 173 4.38 20.33 12.28
N GLY A 174 3.31 20.07 11.54
CA GLY A 174 2.96 20.71 10.27
C GLY A 174 2.22 19.73 9.35
N TRP A 175 1.55 20.24 8.32
CA TRP A 175 0.83 19.40 7.36
C TRP A 175 1.81 18.64 6.44
N GLN A 176 1.69 17.32 6.42
CA GLN A 176 2.46 16.41 5.57
C GLN A 176 1.81 16.31 4.19
N LEU A 177 1.99 17.34 3.36
CA LEU A 177 1.40 17.45 2.03
C LEU A 177 2.27 16.74 0.98
N MET A 178 1.73 15.73 0.31
CA MET A 178 2.50 14.83 -0.55
C MET A 178 1.83 14.69 -1.91
N ASN A 179 2.55 14.96 -3.00
CA ASN A 179 2.09 14.58 -4.32
C ASN A 179 2.35 13.08 -4.57
N ASN A 180 1.54 12.44 -5.41
CA ASN A 180 1.82 11.09 -5.89
C ASN A 180 2.98 11.13 -6.89
N LEU A 181 4.07 10.44 -6.55
CA LEU A 181 5.29 10.37 -7.35
C LEU A 181 5.60 8.93 -7.78
N ASN A 182 4.60 8.04 -7.78
CA ASN A 182 4.76 6.61 -8.09
C ASN A 182 5.67 5.85 -7.10
N MET A 183 5.85 6.36 -5.88
CA MET A 183 6.75 5.79 -4.85
C MET A 183 6.04 4.93 -3.80
N ASP A 184 4.72 4.81 -3.89
CA ASP A 184 3.86 4.08 -2.95
C ASP A 184 4.09 4.45 -1.48
N ASP A 185 4.35 5.73 -1.20
CA ASP A 185 4.90 6.23 0.04
C ASP A 185 3.95 7.18 0.80
N LEU A 186 2.65 7.18 0.48
CA LEU A 186 1.69 8.06 1.15
C LEU A 186 1.74 7.81 2.67
N TYR A 187 1.98 8.89 3.42
CA TYR A 187 1.98 8.84 4.87
C TYR A 187 0.55 9.00 5.40
N MET A 188 0.07 7.99 6.10
CA MET A 188 -1.30 7.90 6.60
C MET A 188 -1.30 7.47 8.07
N LEU A 189 -2.26 8.00 8.83
CA LEU A 189 -2.56 7.49 10.16
C LEU A 189 -3.62 6.39 10.09
N PRO A 190 -3.67 5.46 11.07
CA PRO A 190 -4.70 4.44 11.13
C PRO A 190 -6.10 5.04 11.25
N ALA A 191 -7.03 4.48 10.50
CA ALA A 191 -8.45 4.81 10.48
C ALA A 191 -9.31 3.54 10.47
N ASP A 192 -10.55 3.67 10.92
CA ASP A 192 -11.56 2.64 10.83
C ASP A 192 -12.36 2.85 9.54
N TYR A 193 -12.55 1.78 8.77
CA TYR A 193 -13.18 1.82 7.46
C TYR A 193 -14.45 0.99 7.41
N THR A 194 -15.47 1.55 6.77
CA THR A 194 -16.68 0.86 6.31
C THR A 194 -16.89 1.21 4.84
N ILE A 195 -16.83 0.23 3.94
CA ILE A 195 -16.89 0.48 2.50
C ILE A 195 -17.94 -0.41 1.86
N ASP A 196 -18.94 0.18 1.24
CA ASP A 196 -19.85 -0.51 0.34
C ASP A 196 -19.38 -0.29 -1.10
N PHE A 197 -18.88 -1.36 -1.73
CA PHE A 197 -18.36 -1.30 -3.08
C PHE A 197 -19.26 -2.09 -4.04
N LYS A 198 -19.99 -1.37 -4.89
CA LYS A 198 -20.92 -1.92 -5.87
C LYS A 198 -20.22 -2.19 -7.20
N VAL A 199 -20.30 -3.44 -7.66
CA VAL A 199 -19.80 -3.91 -8.96
C VAL A 199 -20.91 -4.63 -9.74
N PRO A 200 -20.80 -4.78 -11.08
CA PRO A 200 -21.68 -5.66 -11.84
C PRO A 200 -21.61 -7.11 -11.35
N GLU A 201 -22.70 -7.86 -11.48
CA GLU A 201 -22.71 -9.30 -11.16
C GLU A 201 -21.65 -10.08 -11.94
N GLY A 202 -21.04 -11.08 -11.30
CA GLY A 202 -19.98 -11.92 -11.89
C GLY A 202 -18.56 -11.34 -11.78
N ILE A 203 -18.42 -10.13 -11.23
CA ILE A 203 -17.12 -9.50 -10.95
C ILE A 203 -16.66 -9.86 -9.54
N THR A 204 -15.39 -10.24 -9.39
CA THR A 204 -14.75 -10.55 -8.11
C THR A 204 -14.00 -9.33 -7.58
N LEU A 205 -14.10 -9.11 -6.27
CA LEU A 205 -13.32 -8.12 -5.52
C LEU A 205 -12.37 -8.80 -4.52
N ASN A 206 -11.08 -8.53 -4.64
CA ASN A 206 -10.02 -9.01 -3.76
C ASN A 206 -9.46 -7.86 -2.91
N THR A 207 -9.35 -8.09 -1.61
CA THR A 207 -8.83 -7.14 -0.62
C THR A 207 -8.47 -7.89 0.66
N GLU A 208 -7.62 -7.30 1.52
CA GLU A 208 -7.32 -7.82 2.86
C GLU A 208 -8.35 -7.44 3.94
N MET A 209 -9.35 -6.64 3.57
CA MET A 209 -10.43 -6.25 4.47
C MET A 209 -11.36 -7.41 4.80
N ASP A 210 -12.07 -7.31 5.91
CA ASP A 210 -13.22 -8.17 6.16
C ASP A 210 -14.30 -7.86 5.15
N LYS A 211 -14.92 -8.90 4.59
CA LYS A 211 -15.72 -8.80 3.38
C LYS A 211 -16.96 -9.69 3.51
N GLU A 212 -18.12 -9.06 3.37
CA GLU A 212 -19.40 -9.71 3.16
C GLU A 212 -19.95 -9.35 1.77
N LEU A 213 -20.83 -10.19 1.24
CA LEU A 213 -21.37 -10.07 -0.11
C LEU A 213 -22.89 -10.03 -0.07
N SER A 214 -23.49 -9.04 -0.71
CA SER A 214 -24.92 -8.96 -0.99
C SER A 214 -25.16 -8.99 -2.50
N LEU A 215 -26.00 -9.93 -2.95
CA LEU A 215 -26.40 -10.01 -4.36
C LEU A 215 -27.65 -9.14 -4.58
N GLU A 216 -27.51 -8.10 -5.40
CA GLU A 216 -28.59 -7.19 -5.77
C GLU A 216 -28.64 -7.05 -7.31
N PRO A 217 -29.14 -8.07 -8.04
CA PRO A 217 -29.10 -8.08 -9.50
C PRO A 217 -29.63 -6.79 -10.12
N PRO A 218 -28.94 -6.19 -11.12
CA PRO A 218 -27.80 -6.74 -11.88
C PRO A 218 -26.42 -6.49 -11.26
N PHE A 219 -26.36 -6.22 -9.94
CA PHE A 219 -25.14 -5.86 -9.23
C PHE A 219 -24.82 -6.82 -8.07
N THR A 220 -23.59 -6.68 -7.59
CA THR A 220 -23.08 -7.29 -6.38
C THR A 220 -22.50 -6.18 -5.52
N ILE A 221 -22.87 -6.13 -4.24
CA ILE A 221 -22.34 -5.18 -3.27
C ILE A 221 -21.40 -5.94 -2.34
N TYR A 222 -20.16 -5.47 -2.26
CA TYR A 222 -19.17 -5.92 -1.30
C TYR A 222 -19.18 -4.98 -0.10
N HIS A 223 -19.58 -5.49 1.06
CA HIS A 223 -19.53 -4.77 2.33
C HIS A 223 -18.18 -5.06 2.98
N LEU A 224 -17.30 -4.07 3.02
CA LEU A 224 -15.96 -4.17 3.56
C LEU A 224 -15.86 -3.46 4.89
N SER A 225 -15.16 -4.06 5.85
CA SER A 225 -14.86 -3.41 7.12
C SER A 225 -13.44 -3.71 7.61
N GLY A 226 -12.91 -2.80 8.42
CA GLY A 226 -11.60 -2.99 9.03
C GLY A 226 -11.25 -1.84 9.97
N LYS A 227 -10.63 -2.17 11.10
CA LYS A 227 -10.19 -1.19 12.10
C LYS A 227 -8.70 -0.94 12.02
N ASN A 228 -8.27 0.26 12.38
CA ASN A 228 -6.86 0.66 12.44
C ASN A 228 -6.07 0.40 11.14
N ARG A 229 -6.68 0.63 9.98
CA ARG A 229 -6.04 0.44 8.67
C ARG A 229 -5.45 1.73 8.14
N VAL A 230 -4.40 1.65 7.32
CA VAL A 230 -3.80 2.83 6.67
C VAL A 230 -4.08 2.88 5.18
N ASP A 231 -3.85 1.79 4.45
CA ASP A 231 -3.95 1.72 3.00
C ASP A 231 -4.95 0.65 2.58
N ILE A 232 -5.96 1.03 1.80
CA ILE A 232 -7.02 0.13 1.36
C ILE A 232 -6.85 -0.16 -0.12
N GLU A 233 -6.12 -1.24 -0.39
CA GLU A 233 -5.91 -1.76 -1.73
C GLU A 233 -7.06 -2.69 -2.13
N ILE A 234 -7.58 -2.50 -3.34
CA ILE A 234 -8.65 -3.31 -3.93
C ILE A 234 -8.23 -3.76 -5.32
N ASN A 235 -8.35 -5.05 -5.59
CA ASN A 235 -8.34 -5.59 -6.94
C ASN A 235 -9.75 -5.99 -7.36
N ILE A 236 -10.11 -5.68 -8.60
CA ILE A 236 -11.39 -6.04 -9.21
C ILE A 236 -11.09 -6.74 -10.54
N ASN A 237 -11.59 -7.95 -10.71
CA ASN A 237 -11.38 -8.75 -11.93
C ASN A 237 -12.60 -9.62 -12.25
N ALA A 238 -12.80 -9.93 -13.53
CA ALA A 238 -13.83 -10.90 -13.94
C ALA A 238 -13.32 -12.35 -13.82
N ILE A 239 -12.03 -12.56 -14.06
CA ILE A 239 -11.36 -13.84 -13.88
C ILE A 239 -10.44 -13.69 -12.67
N ASN A 240 -10.80 -14.35 -11.57
CA ASN A 240 -10.04 -14.22 -10.34
C ASN A 240 -8.69 -14.93 -10.44
N ASP A 241 -7.61 -14.16 -10.43
CA ASP A 241 -6.22 -14.63 -10.42
C ASP A 241 -5.59 -14.68 -9.01
N PHE A 242 -6.35 -14.36 -7.97
CA PHE A 242 -5.90 -14.42 -6.59
C PHE A 242 -6.16 -15.81 -5.97
N GLU A 243 -5.16 -16.30 -5.24
CA GLU A 243 -5.24 -17.47 -4.38
C GLU A 243 -5.27 -17.05 -2.91
N THR A 244 -6.03 -17.78 -2.09
CA THR A 244 -6.09 -17.60 -0.63
C THR A 244 -5.48 -18.80 0.06
N PHE A 245 -4.51 -18.55 0.94
CA PHE A 245 -3.83 -19.55 1.76
C PHE A 245 -4.19 -19.34 3.23
N LYS A 246 -4.83 -20.36 3.83
CA LYS A 246 -5.10 -20.41 5.27
C LYS A 246 -3.82 -20.81 6.01
N THR A 247 -2.97 -19.83 6.26
CA THR A 247 -1.74 -19.93 7.07
C THR A 247 -2.02 -19.48 8.50
N GLU A 248 -1.11 -19.78 9.42
CA GLU A 248 -1.19 -19.37 10.83
C GLU A 248 -0.09 -18.35 11.13
N PRO A 249 -0.37 -17.24 11.84
CA PRO A 249 -1.69 -16.81 12.33
C PRO A 249 -2.51 -15.98 11.33
N VAL A 250 -1.97 -15.68 10.15
CA VAL A 250 -2.55 -14.73 9.17
C VAL A 250 -2.96 -15.46 7.90
N GLU A 251 -4.14 -15.16 7.34
CA GLU A 251 -4.54 -15.62 6.00
C GLU A 251 -3.89 -14.77 4.90
N ILE A 252 -3.24 -15.42 3.93
CA ILE A 252 -2.55 -14.73 2.82
C ILE A 252 -3.39 -14.76 1.55
N ILE A 253 -3.59 -13.59 0.94
CA ILE A 253 -4.29 -13.42 -0.33
C ILE A 253 -3.28 -12.90 -1.36
N THR A 254 -3.04 -13.63 -2.45
CA THR A 254 -1.99 -13.25 -3.40
C THR A 254 -2.27 -13.73 -4.82
N ASN A 255 -1.90 -12.92 -5.81
CA ASN A 255 -1.80 -13.33 -7.22
C ASN A 255 -0.33 -13.43 -7.69
N LEU A 256 0.63 -13.42 -6.74
CA LEU A 256 2.03 -13.69 -7.04
C LEU A 256 2.23 -15.18 -7.30
N ASN A 257 2.01 -15.58 -8.55
CA ASN A 257 2.15 -16.96 -8.98
C ASN A 257 3.62 -17.40 -9.13
N GLY A 258 3.90 -18.63 -8.73
CA GLY A 258 5.14 -19.35 -9.03
C GLY A 258 4.86 -20.44 -10.05
N THR A 259 5.79 -20.67 -10.97
CA THR A 259 5.70 -21.78 -11.92
C THR A 259 5.82 -23.11 -11.18
N ASP A 260 4.88 -24.02 -11.43
CA ASP A 260 4.98 -25.46 -11.10
C ASP A 260 5.07 -25.84 -9.62
N LEU A 261 4.65 -24.97 -8.68
CA LEU A 261 4.56 -25.32 -7.25
C LEU A 261 3.16 -25.76 -6.85
N SER A 262 3.05 -26.85 -6.09
CA SER A 262 1.78 -27.30 -5.51
C SER A 262 1.28 -26.30 -4.46
N LYS A 263 -0.05 -26.25 -4.27
CA LYS A 263 -0.67 -25.37 -3.27
C LYS A 263 -0.18 -25.67 -1.84
N ASP A 264 0.05 -26.94 -1.53
CA ASP A 264 0.54 -27.35 -0.20
C ASP A 264 1.97 -26.85 0.03
N LEU A 265 2.86 -26.98 -0.95
CA LEU A 265 4.23 -26.47 -0.84
C LEU A 265 4.24 -24.94 -0.70
N LYS A 266 3.39 -24.23 -1.46
CA LYS A 266 3.24 -22.78 -1.32
C LYS A 266 2.79 -22.41 0.10
N LYS A 267 1.80 -23.12 0.64
CA LYS A 267 1.30 -22.91 2.01
C LYS A 267 2.39 -23.16 3.06
N ASP A 268 3.18 -24.22 2.92
CA ASP A 268 4.28 -24.53 3.85
C ASP A 268 5.36 -23.45 3.84
N ILE A 269 5.74 -22.97 2.66
CA ILE A 269 6.66 -21.84 2.49
C ILE A 269 6.09 -20.60 3.18
N LEU A 270 4.83 -20.24 2.92
CA LEU A 270 4.20 -19.06 3.53
C LEU A 270 4.14 -19.14 5.07
N ASN A 271 3.80 -20.29 5.64
CA ASN A 271 3.83 -20.48 7.10
C ASN A 271 5.24 -20.26 7.67
N ARG A 272 6.27 -20.77 6.99
CA ARG A 272 7.67 -20.57 7.40
C ARG A 272 8.07 -19.09 7.28
N GLU A 273 7.72 -18.43 6.18
CA GLU A 273 7.99 -17.00 5.97
C GLU A 273 7.33 -16.14 7.06
N LEU A 274 6.04 -16.37 7.35
CA LEU A 274 5.31 -15.66 8.40
C LEU A 274 5.93 -15.89 9.78
N SER A 275 6.23 -17.14 10.13
CA SER A 275 6.87 -17.49 11.39
C SER A 275 8.22 -16.78 11.54
N PHE A 276 9.00 -16.71 10.45
CA PHE A 276 10.29 -16.02 10.44
C PHE A 276 10.11 -14.51 10.63
N ILE A 277 9.20 -13.88 9.89
CA ILE A 277 8.95 -12.43 9.98
C ILE A 277 8.47 -12.09 11.40
N GLU A 278 7.52 -12.84 11.94
CA GLU A 278 6.96 -12.62 13.28
C GLU A 278 8.00 -12.78 14.39
N ALA A 279 8.89 -13.77 14.28
CA ALA A 279 9.99 -13.94 15.22
C ALA A 279 10.94 -12.72 15.28
N HIS A 280 11.02 -11.91 14.22
CA HIS A 280 11.88 -10.73 14.16
C HIS A 280 11.14 -9.41 14.41
N LEU A 281 9.88 -9.30 13.97
CA LEU A 281 9.11 -8.04 13.98
C LEU A 281 7.98 -8.01 15.01
N GLY A 282 7.65 -9.15 15.63
CA GLY A 282 6.47 -9.31 16.48
C GLY A 282 5.24 -9.79 15.69
N PRO A 283 4.07 -9.95 16.34
CA PRO A 283 2.87 -10.47 15.72
C PRO A 283 2.24 -9.47 14.74
N TYR A 284 1.62 -10.00 13.68
CA TYR A 284 0.93 -9.17 12.69
C TYR A 284 -0.44 -8.74 13.26
N PRO A 285 -0.83 -7.46 13.17
CA PRO A 285 -2.01 -6.97 13.89
C PRO A 285 -3.36 -7.31 13.24
N PHE A 286 -3.39 -8.02 12.10
CA PHE A 286 -4.62 -8.27 11.34
C PHE A 286 -4.74 -9.74 10.90
N ASP A 287 -5.97 -10.21 10.68
CA ASP A 287 -6.23 -11.62 10.33
C ASP A 287 -5.87 -11.96 8.87
N LYS A 288 -5.76 -10.94 8.00
CA LYS A 288 -5.49 -11.09 6.57
C LYS A 288 -4.40 -10.14 6.10
N LEU A 289 -3.58 -10.60 5.18
CA LEU A 289 -2.57 -9.81 4.48
C LEU A 289 -2.64 -10.09 2.99
N MET A 290 -2.85 -9.05 2.19
CA MET A 290 -2.87 -9.17 0.73
C MET A 290 -1.51 -8.80 0.13
N VAL A 291 -0.95 -9.71 -0.68
CA VAL A 291 0.25 -9.49 -1.47
C VAL A 291 -0.12 -9.46 -2.95
N ASN A 292 -0.40 -8.27 -3.48
CA ASN A 292 -0.56 -8.10 -4.92
C ASN A 292 0.79 -8.25 -5.61
N LYS A 293 0.85 -8.94 -6.75
CA LYS A 293 2.02 -9.07 -7.62
C LYS A 293 2.68 -7.72 -7.93
N ILE A 294 1.89 -6.64 -8.00
CA ILE A 294 2.39 -5.27 -8.16
C ILE A 294 3.44 -4.91 -7.10
N THR A 295 3.24 -5.35 -5.85
CA THR A 295 4.18 -5.14 -4.74
C THR A 295 5.58 -5.64 -5.09
N TYR A 296 5.68 -6.86 -5.63
CA TYR A 296 6.96 -7.42 -6.07
C TYR A 296 7.48 -6.71 -7.32
N ASP A 297 6.61 -6.49 -8.31
CA ASP A 297 7.00 -5.88 -9.59
C ASP A 297 7.57 -4.45 -9.45
N LYS A 298 7.14 -3.71 -8.42
CA LYS A 298 7.67 -2.36 -8.12
C LYS A 298 8.99 -2.39 -7.36
N ASN A 299 9.27 -3.47 -6.63
CA ASN A 299 10.54 -3.63 -5.90
C ASN A 299 11.10 -5.06 -6.07
N PRO A 300 11.48 -5.47 -7.29
CA PRO A 300 11.92 -6.84 -7.55
C PRO A 300 13.30 -7.11 -6.96
N ILE A 301 13.68 -8.38 -6.85
CA ILE A 301 15.08 -8.75 -6.58
C ILE A 301 15.81 -8.79 -7.91
N TYR A 302 16.65 -7.79 -8.14
CA TYR A 302 17.47 -7.71 -9.34
C TYR A 302 18.42 -8.92 -9.42
N GLY A 303 18.53 -9.51 -10.62
CA GLY A 303 19.35 -10.68 -10.90
C GLY A 303 18.62 -12.04 -10.87
N LEU A 304 17.39 -12.14 -10.33
CA LEU A 304 16.61 -13.39 -10.40
C LEU A 304 16.01 -13.64 -11.80
N ASN A 305 15.44 -12.60 -12.43
CA ASN A 305 14.59 -12.74 -13.62
C ASN A 305 15.12 -12.02 -14.88
N GLN A 306 16.41 -11.67 -14.93
CA GLN A 306 16.97 -10.87 -16.04
C GLN A 306 17.49 -11.72 -17.21
N LEU A 307 17.55 -13.04 -17.04
CA LEU A 307 18.05 -13.96 -18.05
C LEU A 307 16.89 -14.70 -18.73
N PRO A 308 17.04 -15.10 -20.01
CA PRO A 308 16.09 -15.99 -20.67
C PRO A 308 15.79 -17.24 -19.82
N ALA A 309 14.56 -17.79 -19.91
CA ALA A 309 14.12 -18.89 -19.05
C ALA A 309 15.04 -20.13 -19.05
N PHE A 310 15.71 -20.43 -20.18
CA PHE A 310 16.68 -21.53 -20.27
C PHE A 310 18.03 -21.26 -19.56
N LEU A 311 18.30 -20.00 -19.20
CA LEU A 311 19.44 -19.56 -18.39
C LEU A 311 19.00 -19.16 -16.97
N ASN A 312 17.78 -19.51 -16.54
CA ASN A 312 17.31 -19.18 -15.20
C ASN A 312 18.29 -19.79 -14.16
N PRO A 313 19.01 -18.95 -13.40
CA PRO A 313 20.02 -19.46 -12.48
C PRO A 313 19.39 -20.17 -11.28
N PHE A 314 18.11 -19.97 -11.01
CA PHE A 314 17.46 -20.40 -9.77
C PHE A 314 16.37 -21.43 -10.04
N THR A 315 16.14 -22.32 -9.06
CA THR A 315 15.02 -23.26 -9.12
C THR A 315 13.70 -22.52 -8.92
N GLY A 316 12.61 -23.00 -9.53
CA GLY A 316 11.28 -22.39 -9.36
C GLY A 316 10.83 -22.22 -7.90
N THR A 317 11.18 -23.18 -7.03
CA THR A 317 10.88 -23.10 -5.58
C THR A 317 11.58 -21.92 -4.91
N PHE A 318 12.92 -21.86 -4.95
CA PHE A 318 13.70 -20.76 -4.37
C PHE A 318 13.31 -19.40 -4.96
N GLU A 319 13.09 -19.35 -6.27
CA GLU A 319 12.71 -18.11 -6.95
C GLU A 319 11.36 -17.60 -6.44
N TRP A 320 10.34 -18.46 -6.34
CA TRP A 320 9.03 -18.04 -5.84
C TRP A 320 9.08 -17.64 -4.37
N ASP A 321 9.75 -18.44 -3.53
CA ASP A 321 9.94 -18.19 -2.10
C ASP A 321 10.58 -16.83 -1.83
N ILE A 322 11.75 -16.56 -2.41
CA ILE A 322 12.44 -15.30 -2.16
C ILE A 322 11.69 -14.08 -2.74
N LYS A 323 10.92 -14.25 -3.83
CA LYS A 323 10.00 -13.22 -4.33
C LYS A 323 8.85 -12.97 -3.35
N MET A 324 8.24 -14.03 -2.87
CA MET A 324 7.11 -13.99 -1.95
C MET A 324 7.54 -13.41 -0.61
N PHE A 325 8.62 -13.91 -0.01
CA PHE A 325 9.21 -13.38 1.22
C PHE A 325 9.48 -11.88 1.14
N LYS A 326 10.07 -11.39 0.03
CA LYS A 326 10.28 -9.94 -0.16
C LYS A 326 8.97 -9.18 -0.18
N ALA A 327 8.00 -9.60 -1.00
CA ALA A 327 6.73 -8.91 -1.14
C ALA A 327 5.89 -8.96 0.15
N LEU A 328 5.89 -10.11 0.84
CA LEU A 328 5.24 -10.33 2.12
C LEU A 328 5.83 -9.43 3.20
N THR A 329 7.16 -9.44 3.37
CA THR A 329 7.86 -8.55 4.32
C THR A 329 7.59 -7.07 4.03
N ARG A 330 7.49 -6.69 2.75
CA ARG A 330 7.13 -5.31 2.36
C ARG A 330 5.77 -4.93 2.92
N LYS A 331 4.72 -5.69 2.59
CA LYS A 331 3.34 -5.40 3.02
C LYS A 331 3.21 -5.48 4.54
N TYR A 332 3.90 -6.42 5.17
CA TYR A 332 3.97 -6.53 6.63
C TYR A 332 4.46 -5.23 7.25
N LEU A 333 5.61 -4.72 6.80
CA LEU A 333 6.19 -3.48 7.31
C LEU A 333 5.34 -2.25 6.94
N GLU A 334 4.79 -2.17 5.73
CA GLU A 334 3.91 -1.05 5.33
C GLU A 334 2.68 -0.92 6.23
N ASN A 335 2.16 -2.04 6.73
CA ASN A 335 0.97 -2.08 7.57
C ASN A 335 1.27 -1.91 9.07
N THR A 336 2.53 -2.02 9.50
CA THR A 336 2.93 -2.01 10.92
C THR A 336 3.86 -0.85 11.30
N LEU A 337 4.72 -0.40 10.38
CA LEU A 337 5.70 0.67 10.60
C LEU A 337 5.19 1.99 10.03
N LEU A 338 4.51 2.76 10.86
CA LEU A 338 3.80 3.99 10.49
C LEU A 338 4.71 5.22 10.48
N VAL A 339 5.62 5.27 9.51
CA VAL A 339 6.57 6.39 9.33
C VAL A 339 6.31 7.15 8.03
N ASN A 340 6.76 8.39 7.95
CA ASN A 340 6.75 9.14 6.70
C ASN A 340 7.85 8.58 5.77
N ARG A 341 7.47 7.61 4.94
CA ARG A 341 8.38 6.90 4.03
C ARG A 341 9.05 7.79 2.99
N ARG A 342 8.57 9.01 2.76
CA ARG A 342 9.26 9.98 1.88
C ARG A 342 10.53 10.54 2.50
N ASN A 343 10.56 10.66 3.82
CA ASN A 343 11.72 11.14 4.57
C ASN A 343 12.56 9.97 5.11
N ASP A 344 11.89 8.92 5.58
CA ASP A 344 12.50 7.78 6.28
C ASP A 344 12.49 6.49 5.44
N TYR A 345 12.61 6.63 4.11
CA TYR A 345 12.61 5.51 3.16
C TYR A 345 13.59 4.39 3.54
N TRP A 346 14.76 4.78 4.04
CA TRP A 346 15.85 3.88 4.41
C TRP A 346 15.46 2.87 5.50
N LEU A 347 14.51 3.21 6.37
CA LEU A 347 14.18 2.38 7.54
C LEU A 347 13.50 1.08 7.11
N LEU A 348 12.47 1.19 6.26
CA LEU A 348 11.69 0.04 5.81
C LEU A 348 12.53 -0.84 4.86
N ASP A 349 13.26 -0.21 3.94
CA ASP A 349 14.15 -0.91 3.02
C ASP A 349 15.34 -1.58 3.73
N GLY A 350 15.88 -0.94 4.78
CA GLY A 350 16.96 -1.48 5.60
C GLY A 350 16.52 -2.71 6.39
N ILE A 351 15.38 -2.65 7.08
CA ILE A 351 14.80 -3.79 7.81
C ILE A 351 14.50 -4.94 6.84
N GLN A 352 13.82 -4.65 5.72
CA GLN A 352 13.49 -5.67 4.73
C GLN A 352 14.76 -6.34 4.16
N THR A 353 15.78 -5.55 3.80
CA THR A 353 17.05 -6.08 3.27
C THR A 353 17.74 -6.98 4.29
N TYR A 354 17.81 -6.53 5.54
CA TYR A 354 18.37 -7.33 6.64
C TYR A 354 17.62 -8.67 6.79
N LEU A 355 16.28 -8.64 6.82
CA LEU A 355 15.46 -9.84 6.96
C LEU A 355 15.65 -10.81 5.78
N ILE A 356 15.76 -10.31 4.55
CA ILE A 356 16.04 -11.15 3.38
C ILE A 356 17.40 -11.83 3.52
N MET A 357 18.42 -11.11 3.97
CA MET A 357 19.75 -11.68 4.19
C MET A 357 19.69 -12.80 5.24
N GLN A 358 19.09 -12.52 6.40
CA GLN A 358 18.96 -13.51 7.47
C GLN A 358 18.14 -14.74 7.03
N TYR A 359 17.06 -14.53 6.27
CA TYR A 359 16.21 -15.62 5.77
C TYR A 359 16.98 -16.52 4.80
N VAL A 360 17.75 -15.94 3.88
CA VAL A 360 18.59 -16.70 2.94
C VAL A 360 19.71 -17.44 3.67
N ASP A 361 20.39 -16.83 4.64
CA ASP A 361 21.43 -17.51 5.43
C ASP A 361 20.86 -18.70 6.23
N THR A 362 19.60 -18.60 6.66
CA THR A 362 18.94 -19.63 7.46
C THR A 362 18.45 -20.81 6.61
N TYR A 363 17.78 -20.54 5.49
CA TYR A 363 17.07 -21.57 4.72
C TYR A 363 17.71 -21.94 3.38
N TYR A 364 18.64 -21.11 2.88
CA TYR A 364 19.29 -21.26 1.59
C TYR A 364 20.81 -20.93 1.60
N PRO A 365 21.58 -21.35 2.64
CA PRO A 365 23.01 -21.01 2.75
C PRO A 365 23.86 -21.57 1.59
N GLU A 366 23.36 -22.57 0.87
CA GLU A 366 24.03 -23.19 -0.28
C GLU A 366 23.87 -22.40 -1.59
N ILE A 367 22.92 -21.45 -1.63
CA ILE A 367 22.61 -20.72 -2.85
C ILE A 367 23.68 -19.66 -3.13
N LYS A 368 24.31 -19.78 -4.31
CA LYS A 368 25.29 -18.81 -4.81
C LYS A 368 24.62 -17.59 -5.44
N ALA A 369 25.32 -16.46 -5.46
CA ALA A 369 24.86 -15.21 -6.08
C ALA A 369 24.46 -15.38 -7.57
N MET A 370 25.16 -16.27 -8.29
CA MET A 370 24.88 -16.61 -9.69
C MET A 370 23.99 -17.86 -9.85
N GLY A 371 23.42 -18.40 -8.77
CA GLY A 371 22.65 -19.63 -8.78
C GLY A 371 23.41 -20.79 -9.47
N ASN A 372 22.72 -21.60 -10.26
CA ASN A 372 23.25 -22.75 -10.99
C ASN A 372 24.26 -22.37 -12.10
N ILE A 373 24.28 -21.11 -12.56
CA ILE A 373 25.29 -20.64 -13.53
C ILE A 373 26.69 -20.74 -12.91
N SER A 374 26.81 -20.60 -11.58
CA SER A 374 28.09 -20.81 -10.87
C SER A 374 28.70 -22.20 -11.08
N LYS A 375 27.89 -23.20 -11.43
CA LYS A 375 28.32 -24.60 -11.61
C LYS A 375 28.79 -24.90 -13.04
N ILE A 376 28.55 -23.99 -14.00
CA ILE A 376 28.88 -24.21 -15.41
C ILE A 376 30.41 -24.29 -15.60
N TRP A 377 30.85 -25.27 -16.37
CA TRP A 377 32.26 -25.43 -16.74
C TRP A 377 32.75 -24.18 -17.50
N GLY A 378 33.87 -23.61 -17.06
CA GLY A 378 34.37 -22.30 -17.53
C GLY A 378 33.99 -21.14 -16.59
N ILE A 379 32.81 -21.16 -15.95
CA ILE A 379 32.38 -20.10 -15.01
C ILE A 379 32.80 -20.42 -13.57
N ARG A 380 32.72 -21.69 -13.16
CA ARG A 380 33.00 -22.15 -11.78
C ARG A 380 34.38 -21.76 -11.21
N GLY A 381 35.36 -21.45 -12.07
CA GLY A 381 36.71 -21.06 -11.68
C GLY A 381 36.83 -19.61 -11.20
N PHE A 382 35.89 -18.74 -11.59
CA PHE A 382 35.93 -17.31 -11.27
C PHE A 382 35.54 -17.05 -9.81
N THR A 383 36.14 -16.02 -9.20
CA THR A 383 35.81 -15.60 -7.83
C THR A 383 34.34 -15.21 -7.69
N MET A 384 33.75 -14.55 -8.70
CA MET A 384 32.32 -14.20 -8.71
C MET A 384 31.39 -15.42 -8.65
N ALA A 385 31.80 -16.58 -9.17
CA ALA A 385 31.02 -17.80 -9.12
C ALA A 385 31.01 -18.45 -7.73
N LYS A 386 31.94 -18.07 -6.85
CA LYS A 386 32.06 -18.64 -5.49
C LYS A 386 31.26 -17.87 -4.45
N LEU A 387 30.83 -16.65 -4.78
CA LEU A 387 30.07 -15.75 -3.91
C LEU A 387 28.73 -16.37 -3.52
N ASP A 388 28.42 -16.30 -2.24
CA ASP A 388 27.12 -16.66 -1.68
C ASP A 388 26.08 -15.62 -2.06
N PHE A 389 24.79 -15.97 -1.99
CA PHE A 389 23.72 -15.06 -2.42
C PHE A 389 23.78 -13.70 -1.73
N ASN A 390 24.16 -13.65 -0.45
CA ASN A 390 24.25 -12.44 0.34
C ASN A 390 25.52 -11.60 0.06
N ASP A 391 26.56 -12.18 -0.51
CA ASP A 391 27.79 -11.45 -0.86
C ASP A 391 27.55 -10.38 -1.95
N LYS A 392 26.39 -10.40 -2.62
CA LYS A 392 26.04 -9.38 -3.62
C LYS A 392 25.74 -8.00 -3.03
N TYR A 393 25.23 -7.94 -1.79
CA TYR A 393 24.74 -6.68 -1.20
C TYR A 393 25.85 -5.63 -1.00
N PRO A 394 27.06 -5.98 -0.51
CA PRO A 394 28.18 -5.05 -0.44
C PRO A 394 28.53 -4.40 -1.79
N PHE A 395 28.42 -5.13 -2.91
CA PHE A 395 28.69 -4.57 -4.24
C PHE A 395 27.66 -3.53 -4.67
N VAL A 396 26.38 -3.76 -4.36
CA VAL A 396 25.30 -2.78 -4.63
C VAL A 396 25.55 -1.50 -3.85
N TYR A 397 25.90 -1.62 -2.57
CA TYR A 397 26.26 -0.47 -1.73
C TYR A 397 27.48 0.28 -2.30
N GLN A 398 28.56 -0.43 -2.63
CA GLN A 398 29.77 0.19 -3.20
C GLN A 398 29.50 0.90 -4.53
N PHE A 399 28.62 0.35 -5.37
CA PHE A 399 28.24 0.99 -6.62
C PHE A 399 27.50 2.32 -6.38
N ALA A 400 26.53 2.34 -5.45
CA ALA A 400 25.81 3.55 -5.08
C ALA A 400 26.74 4.60 -4.45
N ALA A 401 27.59 4.18 -3.50
CA ALA A 401 28.54 5.06 -2.79
C ALA A 401 29.62 5.68 -3.70
N ARG A 402 29.88 5.10 -4.88
CA ARG A 402 30.83 5.65 -5.87
C ARG A 402 30.18 6.60 -6.88
N ARG A 403 28.84 6.63 -6.98
CA ARG A 403 28.09 7.52 -7.88
C ARG A 403 27.68 8.83 -7.20
N ASN A 404 27.56 8.80 -5.87
CA ASN A 404 27.42 9.98 -5.02
C ASN A 404 28.80 10.49 -4.61
#